data_AF-A0A6A6W332-F1
#
_entry.id   AF-A0A6A6W332-F1
#
_cell.length_a   1.000
_cell.length_b   1.000
_cell.length_c   1.000
_cell.angle_alpha   90.00
_cell.angle_beta   90.00
_cell.angle_gamma   90.00
#
_symmetry.space_group_name_H-M   'P 1'
#
loop_
_entity.id
_entity.type
_entity.pdbx_description
1 polymer ?
#
loop_
_entity_poly.entity_id
_entity_poly.type
_entity_poly.pdbx_seq_one_letter_code
_entity_poly.pdbx_strand_id
1 'polypeptide(L)'
;MPSLNSTVFHAYTYGTAFWYTLRGLCRVYDPAMVVGWFRPPSQLNLMPNDLELYNVKTDGWCLVTLGLILLAFTGAIPAKAPSAVNTHPAAREARTTTSVAGLVVAATVFHHVATGIGAYQHYKLESHYNTAMAIGVWGNVWLAFTGVLTLAVLRMEGGGEPVQGLAKKLK
;
A
#
# COMPACT_ATOMS: atom_id res chain seq x y z
N MET A 1 -0.79 -15.53 -20.46
CA MET A 1 -0.18 -15.72 -19.13
C MET A 1 0.15 -14.34 -18.56
N PRO A 2 0.09 -14.16 -17.23
CA PRO A 2 0.47 -12.89 -16.61
C PRO A 2 1.96 -12.60 -16.80
N SER A 3 2.27 -11.33 -17.05
CA SER A 3 3.65 -10.84 -17.05
C SER A 3 4.15 -10.69 -15.61
N LEU A 4 5.47 -10.71 -15.44
CA LEU A 4 6.08 -10.46 -14.13
C LEU A 4 5.62 -9.11 -13.55
N ASN A 5 5.62 -8.04 -14.36
CA ASN A 5 5.15 -6.71 -13.96
C ASN A 5 3.71 -6.70 -13.46
N SER A 6 2.79 -7.37 -14.18
CA SER A 6 1.40 -7.47 -13.75
C SER A 6 1.30 -8.22 -12.41
N THR A 7 1.99 -9.35 -12.27
CA THR A 7 1.95 -10.15 -11.04
C THR A 7 2.43 -9.37 -9.82
N VAL A 8 3.61 -8.73 -9.89
CA VAL A 8 4.16 -7.99 -8.74
C VAL A 8 3.33 -6.74 -8.42
N PHE A 9 2.84 -6.04 -9.45
CA PHE A 9 2.01 -4.86 -9.27
C PHE A 9 0.67 -5.22 -8.60
N HIS A 10 -0.03 -6.23 -9.10
CA HIS A 10 -1.31 -6.65 -8.54
C HIS A 10 -1.16 -7.16 -7.10
N ALA A 11 -0.14 -7.99 -6.82
CA ALA A 11 0.11 -8.47 -5.46
C ALA A 11 0.33 -7.32 -4.47
N TYR A 12 1.20 -6.38 -4.82
CA TYR A 12 1.46 -5.19 -4.00
C TYR A 12 0.23 -4.29 -3.84
N THR A 13 -0.47 -4.03 -4.94
CA THR A 13 -1.63 -3.12 -4.96
C THR A 13 -2.79 -3.69 -4.15
N TYR A 14 -3.09 -4.99 -4.26
CA TYR A 14 -4.10 -5.64 -3.44
C TYR A 14 -3.72 -5.68 -1.96
N GLY A 15 -2.46 -5.97 -1.63
CA GLY A 15 -1.98 -5.93 -0.25
C GLY A 15 -2.09 -4.53 0.37
N THR A 16 -1.74 -3.50 -0.41
CA THR A 16 -1.84 -2.11 0.02
C THR A 16 -3.30 -1.67 0.17
N ALA A 17 -4.17 -2.01 -0.80
CA ALA A 17 -5.59 -1.72 -0.73
C ALA A 17 -6.26 -2.39 0.47
N PHE A 18 -5.92 -3.65 0.73
CA PHE A 18 -6.36 -4.36 1.93
C PHE A 18 -5.90 -3.64 3.20
N TRP A 19 -4.64 -3.24 3.30
CA TRP A 19 -4.10 -2.55 4.46
C TRP A 19 -4.78 -1.20 4.73
N TYR A 20 -4.97 -0.39 3.68
CA TYR A 20 -5.69 0.88 3.77
C TYR A 20 -7.14 0.68 4.19
N THR A 21 -7.82 -0.30 3.59
CA THR A 21 -9.22 -0.58 3.91
C THR A 21 -9.38 -1.07 5.34
N LEU A 22 -8.54 -2.03 5.80
CA LEU A 22 -8.56 -2.54 7.16
C LEU A 22 -8.35 -1.41 8.18
N ARG A 23 -7.27 -0.63 8.02
CA ARG A 23 -6.96 0.50 8.90
C ARG A 23 -8.01 1.60 8.86
N GLY A 24 -8.56 1.87 7.68
CA GLY A 24 -9.59 2.87 7.46
C GLY A 24 -10.90 2.48 8.14
N LEU A 25 -11.36 1.24 7.95
CA LEU A 25 -12.58 0.74 8.56
C LEU A 25 -12.49 0.67 10.09
N CYS A 26 -11.34 0.31 10.67
CA CYS A 26 -11.16 0.38 12.12
C CYS A 26 -11.40 1.79 12.66
N ARG A 27 -10.92 2.82 11.96
CA ARG A 27 -11.09 4.24 12.33
C ARG A 27 -12.53 4.74 12.15
N VAL A 28 -13.22 4.25 11.12
CA VAL A 28 -14.61 4.62 10.84
C VAL A 28 -15.56 3.97 11.84
N TYR A 29 -15.34 2.68 12.15
CA TYR A 29 -16.19 1.90 13.03
C TYR A 29 -16.07 2.32 14.50
N ASP A 30 -14.83 2.43 15.00
CA ASP A 30 -14.57 2.83 16.39
C ASP A 30 -13.42 3.85 16.46
N PRO A 31 -13.71 5.13 16.16
CA PRO A 31 -12.71 6.19 16.24
C PRO A 31 -12.22 6.42 17.67
N ALA A 32 -13.03 6.17 18.70
CA ALA A 32 -12.68 6.40 20.10
C ALA A 32 -11.58 5.43 20.56
N MET A 33 -11.71 4.15 20.21
CA MET A 33 -10.66 3.16 20.45
C MET A 33 -9.35 3.55 19.76
N VAL A 34 -9.41 4.02 18.51
CA VAL A 34 -8.21 4.43 17.77
C VAL A 34 -7.55 5.65 18.40
N VAL A 35 -8.31 6.65 18.85
CA VAL A 35 -7.78 7.77 19.64
C VAL A 35 -7.05 7.23 20.88
N GLY A 36 -7.64 6.24 21.57
CA GLY A 36 -7.04 5.57 22.72
C GLY A 36 -5.67 4.96 22.42
N TRP A 37 -5.45 4.39 21.23
CA TRP A 37 -4.16 3.80 20.85
C TRP A 37 -3.03 4.83 20.70
N PHE A 38 -3.35 6.09 20.39
CA PHE A 38 -2.37 7.16 20.20
C PHE A 38 -2.22 8.07 21.42
N ARG A 39 -3.05 7.87 22.43
CA ARG A 39 -3.11 8.73 23.61
C ARG A 39 -1.94 8.45 24.55
N PRO A 40 -1.23 9.47 25.05
CA PRO A 40 -0.19 9.27 26.03
C PRO A 40 -0.76 8.82 27.38
N PRO A 41 0.01 8.10 28.21
CA PRO A 41 -0.40 7.64 29.54
C PRO A 41 -0.97 8.75 30.43
N SER A 42 -0.42 9.95 30.34
CA SER A 42 -0.84 11.12 31.11
C SER A 42 -2.23 11.65 30.75
N GLN A 43 -2.84 11.15 29.67
CA GLN A 43 -4.13 11.62 29.16
C GLN A 43 -5.18 10.49 29.06
N LEU A 44 -4.89 9.27 29.51
CA LEU A 44 -5.77 8.10 29.37
C LEU A 44 -7.13 8.25 30.07
N ASN A 45 -7.21 9.13 31.08
CA ASN A 45 -8.44 9.43 31.82
C ASN A 45 -9.36 10.45 31.12
N LEU A 46 -8.88 11.08 30.04
CA LEU A 46 -9.65 12.06 29.30
C LEU A 46 -10.46 11.37 28.20
N MET A 47 -11.73 11.75 28.05
CA MET A 47 -12.55 11.28 26.94
C MET A 47 -12.06 11.88 25.61
N PRO A 48 -12.17 11.16 24.48
CA PRO A 48 -11.94 11.72 23.15
C PRO A 48 -12.85 12.93 22.90
N ASN A 49 -12.28 14.02 22.42
CA ASN A 49 -13.07 15.20 22.06
C ASN A 49 -13.55 15.14 20.60
N ASP A 50 -14.48 16.03 20.24
CA ASP A 50 -15.10 16.05 18.91
C ASP A 50 -14.09 16.22 17.77
N LEU A 51 -13.01 16.97 17.98
CA LEU A 51 -11.97 17.19 16.97
C LEU A 51 -11.14 15.92 16.73
N GLU A 52 -10.77 15.20 17.80
CA GLU A 52 -10.06 13.92 17.69
C GLU A 52 -10.92 12.88 16.96
N LEU A 53 -12.20 12.78 17.33
CA LEU A 53 -13.15 11.86 16.71
C LEU A 53 -13.38 12.20 15.23
N TYR A 54 -13.53 13.49 14.90
CA TYR A 54 -13.68 13.97 13.53
C TYR A 54 -12.44 13.64 12.69
N ASN A 55 -11.24 13.94 13.19
CA ASN A 55 -10.00 13.72 12.45
C ASN A 55 -9.77 12.23 12.19
N VAL A 56 -9.95 11.38 13.21
CA VAL A 56 -9.78 9.93 13.06
C VAL A 56 -10.79 9.35 12.08
N LYS A 57 -12.06 9.76 12.15
CA LYS A 57 -13.10 9.27 11.25
C LYS A 57 -12.87 9.73 9.81
N THR A 58 -12.45 10.98 9.62
CA THR A 58 -12.13 11.54 8.31
C THR A 58 -10.91 10.85 7.70
N ASP A 59 -9.83 10.67 8.46
CA ASP A 59 -8.65 9.88 8.06
C ASP A 59 -9.06 8.44 7.67
N GLY A 60 -9.98 7.85 8.44
CA GLY A 60 -10.55 6.55 8.13
C GLY A 60 -11.19 6.48 6.74
N TRP A 61 -12.04 7.46 6.40
CA TRP A 61 -12.64 7.54 5.07
C TRP A 61 -11.62 7.83 3.97
N CYS A 62 -10.63 8.68 4.22
CA CYS A 62 -9.54 8.92 3.28
C CYS A 62 -8.81 7.60 2.93
N LEU A 63 -8.49 6.77 3.93
CA LEU A 63 -7.84 5.48 3.71
C LEU A 63 -8.74 4.49 2.94
N VAL A 64 -10.03 4.41 3.27
CA VAL A 64 -10.99 3.57 2.51
C VAL A 64 -11.05 4.01 1.05
N THR A 65 -11.15 5.31 0.78
CA THR A 65 -11.14 5.86 -0.58
C THR A 65 -9.84 5.55 -1.31
N LEU A 66 -8.68 5.70 -0.66
CA LEU A 66 -7.39 5.31 -1.26
C LEU A 66 -7.36 3.81 -1.60
N GLY A 67 -7.90 2.95 -0.74
CA GLY A 67 -8.06 1.52 -1.02
C GLY A 67 -8.90 1.26 -2.28
N LEU A 68 -10.06 1.91 -2.41
CA LEU A 68 -10.92 1.80 -3.59
C LEU A 68 -10.26 2.32 -4.87
N ILE A 69 -9.52 3.44 -4.78
CA ILE A 69 -8.76 3.99 -5.90
C ILE A 69 -7.69 2.99 -6.37
N LEU A 70 -6.98 2.34 -5.44
CA LEU A 70 -5.99 1.30 -5.79
C LEU A 70 -6.65 0.10 -6.47
N LEU A 71 -7.83 -0.34 -6.00
CA LEU A 71 -8.58 -1.40 -6.68
C LEU A 71 -8.98 -0.99 -8.10
N ALA A 72 -9.43 0.25 -8.30
CA ALA A 72 -9.73 0.78 -9.63
C ALA A 72 -8.50 0.81 -10.55
N PHE A 73 -7.31 1.12 -10.01
CA PHE A 73 -6.05 1.10 -10.76
C PHE A 73 -5.54 -0.31 -11.12
N THR A 74 -6.09 -1.38 -10.57
CA THR A 74 -5.66 -2.73 -10.96
C THR A 74 -5.97 -3.06 -12.43
N GLY A 75 -6.93 -2.37 -13.04
CA GLY A 75 -7.20 -2.42 -14.48
C GLY A 75 -6.18 -1.68 -15.35
N ALA A 76 -5.29 -0.87 -14.76
CA ALA A 76 -4.35 -0.02 -15.52
C ALA A 76 -3.15 -0.79 -16.11
N ILE A 77 -2.80 -1.96 -15.54
CA ILE A 77 -1.81 -2.87 -16.14
C ILE A 77 -2.53 -4.09 -16.70
N PRO A 78 -2.46 -4.34 -18.02
CA PRO A 78 -3.07 -5.53 -18.61
C PRO A 78 -2.56 -6.81 -17.97
N ALA A 79 -3.48 -7.68 -17.53
CA ALA A 79 -3.16 -8.95 -16.89
C ALA A 79 -2.48 -9.99 -17.82
N LYS A 80 -2.31 -9.67 -19.10
CA LYS A 80 -1.66 -10.53 -20.10
C LYS A 80 -0.49 -9.78 -20.74
N ALA A 81 0.62 -10.47 -20.91
CA ALA A 81 1.74 -9.95 -21.69
C ALA A 81 1.28 -9.61 -23.12
N PRO A 82 1.67 -8.46 -23.68
CA PRO A 82 1.35 -8.11 -25.07
C PRO A 82 2.02 -9.11 -26.02
N SER A 83 1.26 -9.62 -26.99
CA SER A 83 1.81 -10.45 -28.07
C SER A 83 2.80 -9.63 -28.91
N ALA A 84 3.94 -10.22 -29.27
CA ALA A 84 5.04 -9.59 -30.02
C ALA A 84 4.67 -9.04 -31.43
N VAL A 85 3.40 -9.14 -31.84
CA VAL A 85 2.89 -8.83 -33.18
C VAL A 85 2.50 -7.34 -33.34
N ASN A 86 2.34 -6.57 -32.25
CA ASN A 86 1.79 -5.20 -32.31
C ASN A 86 2.84 -4.12 -32.00
N THR A 87 3.84 -3.97 -32.86
CA THR A 87 5.01 -3.11 -32.61
C THR A 87 4.82 -1.71 -33.21
N HIS A 88 4.15 -0.80 -32.48
CA HIS A 88 4.54 0.62 -32.36
C HIS A 88 3.64 1.41 -31.37
N PRO A 89 2.28 1.32 -31.44
CA PRO A 89 1.41 1.98 -30.48
C PRO A 89 1.37 1.26 -29.12
N ALA A 90 1.28 -0.07 -29.13
CA ALA A 90 1.15 -0.88 -27.92
C ALA A 90 2.40 -0.82 -27.02
N ALA A 91 3.59 -0.65 -27.60
CA ALA A 91 4.83 -0.48 -26.85
C ALA A 91 4.91 0.88 -26.12
N ARG A 92 4.34 1.95 -26.71
CA ARG A 92 4.22 3.26 -26.05
C ARG A 92 3.20 3.22 -24.93
N GLU A 93 2.04 2.61 -25.18
CA GLU A 93 0.98 2.43 -24.20
C GLU A 93 1.46 1.60 -22.99
N ALA A 94 2.16 0.48 -23.22
CA ALA A 94 2.75 -0.35 -22.16
C ALA A 94 3.78 0.40 -21.30
N ARG A 95 4.56 1.30 -21.89
CA ARG A 95 5.49 2.16 -21.14
C ARG A 95 4.76 3.20 -20.29
N THR A 96 3.73 3.84 -20.83
CA THR A 96 2.92 4.81 -20.09
C THR A 96 2.20 4.16 -18.91
N THR A 97 1.58 2.99 -19.10
CA THR A 97 0.90 2.26 -18.02
C THR A 97 1.88 1.79 -16.95
N THR A 98 3.06 1.31 -17.33
CA THR A 98 4.14 0.96 -16.38
C THR A 98 4.64 2.18 -15.61
N SER A 99 4.70 3.36 -16.27
CA SER A 99 5.06 4.62 -15.60
C SER A 99 4.00 5.06 -14.58
N VAL A 100 2.71 4.99 -14.92
CA VAL A 100 1.62 5.33 -13.98
C VAL A 100 1.59 4.36 -12.81
N ALA A 101 1.74 3.06 -13.07
CA ALA A 101 1.86 2.05 -12.02
C ALA A 101 3.05 2.33 -11.09
N GLY A 102 4.20 2.69 -11.64
CA GLY A 102 5.37 3.10 -10.88
C GLY A 102 5.08 4.32 -9.99
N LEU A 103 4.36 5.33 -10.48
CA LEU A 103 3.96 6.49 -9.68
C LEU A 103 3.00 6.12 -8.54
N VAL A 104 2.01 5.27 -8.81
CA VAL A 104 1.07 4.79 -7.79
C VAL A 104 1.84 4.05 -6.69
N VAL A 105 2.73 3.12 -7.04
CA VAL A 105 3.54 2.38 -6.07
C VAL A 105 4.48 3.32 -5.30
N ALA A 106 5.10 4.30 -5.96
CA ALA A 106 5.95 5.26 -5.27
C ALA A 106 5.18 6.12 -4.25
N ALA A 107 3.98 6.58 -4.62
CA ALA A 107 3.12 7.35 -3.73
C ALA A 107 2.68 6.52 -2.51
N THR A 108 2.32 5.24 -2.69
CA THR A 108 1.95 4.37 -1.58
C THR A 108 3.14 4.01 -0.70
N VAL A 109 4.32 3.77 -1.27
CA VAL A 109 5.56 3.58 -0.50
C VAL A 109 5.83 4.80 0.38
N PHE A 110 5.74 6.01 -0.17
CA PHE A 110 5.88 7.24 0.61
C PHE A 110 4.90 7.29 1.79
N HIS A 111 3.62 6.99 1.53
CA HIS A 111 2.60 6.96 2.57
C HIS A 111 2.86 5.89 3.65
N HIS A 112 3.34 4.69 3.29
CA HIS A 112 3.75 3.68 4.26
C HIS A 112 4.90 4.13 5.12
N VAL A 113 5.93 4.76 4.54
CA VAL A 113 7.05 5.32 5.30
C VAL A 113 6.56 6.40 6.26
N ALA A 114 5.78 7.37 5.79
CA ALA A 114 5.27 8.46 6.61
C ALA A 114 4.42 7.95 7.79
N THR A 115 3.46 7.06 7.52
CA THR A 115 2.60 6.51 8.59
C THR A 115 3.33 5.51 9.47
N GLY A 116 4.36 4.82 8.96
CA GLY A 116 5.26 3.96 9.74
C GLY A 116 6.11 4.76 10.72
N ILE A 117 6.66 5.91 10.32
CA ILE A 117 7.37 6.84 11.22
C ILE A 117 6.44 7.32 12.33
N GLY A 118 5.20 7.70 11.98
CA GLY A 118 4.19 8.10 12.97
C GLY A 118 3.91 6.98 14.00
N ALA A 119 3.67 5.75 13.54
CA ALA A 119 3.45 4.61 14.44
C ALA A 119 4.70 4.28 15.28
N TYR A 120 5.90 4.45 14.72
CA TYR A 120 7.15 4.18 15.40
C TYR A 120 7.40 5.12 16.59
N GLN A 121 6.96 6.38 16.49
CA GLN A 121 7.08 7.34 17.58
C GLN A 121 6.38 6.89 18.86
N HIS A 122 5.24 6.20 18.74
CA HIS A 122 4.55 5.58 19.87
C HIS A 122 5.12 4.21 20.22
N TYR A 123 5.40 3.37 19.23
CA TYR A 123 5.94 2.02 19.42
C TYR A 123 7.23 1.98 20.24
N LYS A 124 8.15 2.92 20.02
CA LYS A 124 9.47 2.93 20.68
C LYS A 124 9.41 3.31 22.16
N LEU A 125 8.30 3.90 22.61
CA LEU A 125 8.12 4.32 24.00
C LEU A 125 7.40 3.20 24.74
N GLU A 126 8.07 2.58 25.72
CA GLU A 126 7.49 1.48 26.51
C GLU A 126 6.12 1.85 27.10
N SER A 127 5.97 3.10 27.53
CA SER A 127 4.74 3.62 28.12
C SER A 127 3.60 3.83 27.11
N HIS A 128 3.87 3.88 25.81
CA HIS A 128 2.87 4.08 24.74
C HIS A 128 2.72 2.86 23.83
N TYR A 129 3.50 1.80 24.08
CA TYR A 129 3.47 0.59 23.30
C TYR A 129 2.11 -0.11 23.42
N ASN A 130 1.58 -0.55 22.28
CA ASN A 130 0.47 -1.50 22.23
C ASN A 130 0.56 -2.33 20.94
N THR A 131 -0.19 -3.43 20.90
CA THR A 131 -0.20 -4.36 19.75
C THR A 131 -0.60 -3.66 18.45
N ALA A 132 -1.51 -2.69 18.50
CA ALA A 132 -1.92 -1.93 17.31
C ALA A 132 -0.77 -1.09 16.74
N MET A 133 0.05 -0.46 17.60
CA MET A 133 1.25 0.26 17.17
C MET A 133 2.30 -0.68 16.58
N ALA A 134 2.51 -1.86 17.17
CA ALA A 134 3.42 -2.87 16.63
C ALA A 134 3.00 -3.34 15.23
N ILE A 135 1.70 -3.67 15.07
CA ILE A 135 1.11 -4.01 13.77
C ILE A 135 1.27 -2.84 12.79
N GLY A 136 1.03 -1.61 13.24
CA GLY A 136 1.21 -0.40 12.46
C GLY A 136 2.64 -0.22 11.93
N VAL A 137 3.65 -0.42 12.78
CA VAL A 137 5.06 -0.31 12.38
C VAL A 137 5.42 -1.40 11.38
N TRP A 138 5.26 -2.67 11.76
CA TRP A 138 5.74 -3.79 10.95
C TRP A 138 4.94 -3.98 9.65
N GLY A 139 3.64 -3.70 9.67
CA GLY A 139 2.82 -3.68 8.47
C GLY A 139 3.29 -2.63 7.46
N ASN A 140 3.62 -1.42 7.93
CA ASN A 140 4.16 -0.37 7.05
C ASN A 140 5.59 -0.66 6.58
N VAL A 141 6.45 -1.26 7.41
CA VAL A 141 7.79 -1.71 6.99
C VAL A 141 7.70 -2.74 5.87
N TRP A 142 6.84 -3.75 6.04
CA TRP A 142 6.63 -4.78 5.03
C TRP A 142 6.11 -4.20 3.70
N LEU A 143 5.14 -3.30 3.76
CA LEU A 143 4.56 -2.68 2.56
C LEU A 143 5.53 -1.68 1.90
N ALA A 144 6.34 -0.95 2.67
CA ALA A 144 7.39 -0.12 2.10
C ALA A 144 8.45 -0.99 1.38
N PHE A 145 8.90 -2.06 2.02
CA PHE A 145 9.87 -2.99 1.45
C PHE A 145 9.36 -3.65 0.16
N THR A 146 8.17 -4.27 0.21
CA THR A 146 7.58 -4.92 -0.96
C THR A 146 7.24 -3.92 -2.07
N GLY A 147 6.86 -2.68 -1.74
CA GLY A 147 6.66 -1.62 -2.72
C GLY A 147 7.95 -1.20 -3.42
N VAL A 148 9.07 -1.09 -2.69
CA VAL A 148 10.39 -0.84 -3.30
C VAL A 148 10.80 -1.99 -4.22
N LEU A 149 10.55 -3.25 -3.83
CA LEU A 149 10.79 -4.40 -4.72
C LEU A 149 9.93 -4.32 -5.99
N THR A 150 8.64 -4.02 -5.86
CA THR A 150 7.76 -3.82 -7.01
C THR A 150 8.25 -2.70 -7.92
N LEU A 151 8.70 -1.57 -7.36
CA LEU A 151 9.31 -0.46 -8.12
C LEU A 151 10.58 -0.86 -8.86
N ALA A 152 11.41 -1.72 -8.27
CA ALA A 152 12.60 -2.23 -8.93
C ALA A 152 12.21 -3.12 -10.11
N VAL A 153 11.30 -4.09 -9.90
CA VAL A 153 10.84 -5.01 -10.95
C VAL A 153 10.17 -4.28 -12.10
N LEU A 154 9.32 -3.29 -11.83
CA LEU A 154 8.68 -2.47 -12.88
C LEU A 154 9.69 -1.71 -13.76
N ARG A 155 10.92 -1.48 -13.28
CA ARG A 155 12.00 -0.82 -14.03
C ARG A 155 12.98 -1.80 -14.69
N MET A 156 12.89 -3.10 -14.41
CA MET A 156 13.80 -4.10 -14.99
C MET A 156 13.50 -4.36 -16.47
N GLU A 157 14.57 -4.49 -17.26
CA GLU A 157 14.49 -5.01 -18.62
C GLU A 157 14.09 -6.49 -18.55
N GLY A 158 12.91 -6.84 -19.08
CA GLY A 158 12.33 -8.19 -19.01
C GLY A 158 11.11 -8.34 -18.10
N GLY A 159 10.65 -7.27 -17.43
CA GLY A 159 9.41 -7.31 -16.63
C GLY A 159 8.13 -7.65 -17.41
N GLY A 160 8.15 -7.52 -18.73
CA GLY A 160 7.06 -7.94 -19.63
C GLY A 160 6.98 -9.45 -19.90
N GLU A 161 8.02 -10.21 -19.55
CA GLU A 161 8.09 -11.65 -19.81
C GLU A 161 7.04 -12.45 -19.00
N PRO A 162 6.50 -13.55 -19.54
CA PRO A 162 5.63 -14.45 -18.78
C PRO A 162 6.35 -15.08 -17.58
N VAL A 163 5.69 -15.10 -16.42
CA VAL A 163 6.25 -15.65 -15.17
C VAL A 163 6.75 -17.09 -15.32
N GLN A 164 6.03 -17.93 -16.07
CA GLN A 164 6.42 -19.34 -16.28
C GLN A 164 7.71 -19.49 -17.09
N GLY A 165 7.99 -18.56 -18.01
CA GLY A 165 9.23 -18.52 -18.77
C GLY A 165 10.43 -18.21 -17.88
N LEU A 166 10.28 -17.29 -16.94
CA LEU A 166 11.28 -17.02 -15.91
C LEU A 166 11.48 -18.21 -14.96
N ALA A 167 10.41 -18.81 -14.47
CA ALA A 167 10.48 -19.94 -13.53
C ALA A 167 11.23 -21.15 -14.09
N LYS A 168 11.20 -21.36 -15.42
CA LYS A 168 11.97 -22.42 -16.09
C LYS A 168 13.45 -22.10 -16.23
N LYS A 169 13.86 -20.82 -16.25
CA LYS A 169 15.28 -20.39 -16.32
C LYS A 169 16.02 -20.50 -14.99
N LEU A 170 15.27 -20.58 -13.88
CA LEU A 170 15.79 -20.66 -12.51
C LEU A 170 15.85 -22.10 -11.97
N LYS A 171 15.39 -23.08 -12.74
CA LYS A 171 15.52 -24.52 -12.47
C LYS A 171 16.68 -25.08 -13.28
#